data_AF-A0A2R6KSI2-F1
#
_entry.id   AF-A0A2R6KSI2-F1
#
_cell.length_a   1.000
_cell.length_b   1.000
_cell.length_c   1.000
_cell.angle_alpha   90.00
_cell.angle_beta   90.00
_cell.angle_gamma   90.00
#
_symmetry.space_group_name_H-M   'P 1'
#
loop_
_entity.id
_entity.type
_entity.pdbx_description
1 polymer ?
#
loop_
_entity_poly.entity_id
_entity_poly.type
_entity_poly.pdbx_seq_one_letter_code
_entity_poly.pdbx_strand_id
1 'polypeptide(L)'
;GGDAGGGRSAVHYDVHETDETVRVVADVPGVEKSDIDLKCDGTTLYVRAGADGRDYSERIDLPARVDEHSSDATYNNGVLEVAFDRVDDSTTIDI
;
A
#
# COMPACT_ATOMS: atom_id res chain seq x y z
N GLY A 1 -5.34 -21.35 10.43
CA GLY A 1 -3.98 -20.96 10.01
C GLY A 1 -4.12 -20.41 8.62
N GLY A 2 -3.87 -19.12 8.45
CA GLY A 2 -3.94 -18.47 7.14
C GLY A 2 -2.58 -18.58 6.48
N ASP A 3 -2.42 -19.56 5.61
CA ASP A 3 -1.29 -19.64 4.69
C ASP A 3 -1.69 -18.87 3.42
N ALA A 4 -1.25 -17.62 3.29
CA ALA A 4 -1.39 -16.83 2.08
C ALA A 4 -0.02 -16.31 1.64
N GLY A 5 0.50 -16.91 0.58
CA GLY A 5 1.35 -16.23 -0.39
C GLY A 5 2.80 -15.96 0.01
N GLY A 6 3.64 -17.01 0.03
CA GLY A 6 5.08 -16.84 -0.07
C GLY A 6 5.50 -16.31 -1.45
N GLY A 7 5.57 -14.99 -1.58
CA GLY A 7 6.28 -14.28 -2.64
C GLY A 7 7.77 -14.23 -2.30
N ARG A 8 8.64 -14.61 -3.25
CA ARG A 8 10.09 -14.76 -3.04
C ARG A 8 10.82 -13.40 -3.16
N SER A 9 10.19 -12.34 -2.67
CA SER A 9 10.70 -10.98 -2.72
C SER A 9 11.13 -10.59 -1.31
N ALA A 10 12.31 -10.01 -1.15
CA ALA A 10 12.94 -9.75 0.15
C ALA A 10 12.33 -8.57 0.93
N VAL A 11 11.13 -8.13 0.53
CA VAL A 11 10.42 -6.97 1.06
C VAL A 11 9.37 -7.48 2.04
N HIS A 12 9.47 -7.04 3.30
CA HIS A 12 8.47 -7.32 4.31
C HIS A 12 7.35 -6.29 4.20
N TYR A 13 6.10 -6.76 4.24
CA TYR A 13 4.94 -5.89 4.33
C TYR A 13 3.95 -6.42 5.36
N ASP A 14 3.18 -5.50 5.93
CA ASP A 14 2.14 -5.79 6.90
C ASP A 14 0.89 -4.95 6.58
N VAL A 15 -0.28 -5.55 6.78
CA VAL A 15 -1.58 -4.94 6.47
C VAL A 15 -2.40 -4.93 7.75
N HIS A 16 -2.70 -3.72 8.21
CA HIS A 16 -3.54 -3.46 9.36
C HIS A 16 -4.88 -2.90 8.89
N GLU A 17 -5.97 -3.62 9.13
CA GLU A 17 -7.31 -3.07 8.96
C GLU A 17 -7.84 -2.57 10.30
N THR A 18 -8.48 -1.40 10.26
CA THR A 18 -9.29 -0.83 11.34
C THR A 18 -10.70 -0.66 10.82
N ASP A 19 -11.70 -0.47 11.69
CA ASP A 19 -13.12 -0.36 11.29
C ASP A 19 -13.39 0.65 10.16
N GLU A 20 -12.59 1.72 10.09
CA GLU A 20 -12.79 2.86 9.18
C GLU A 20 -11.69 2.99 8.11
N THR A 21 -10.46 2.51 8.38
CA THR A 21 -9.30 2.69 7.50
C THR A 21 -8.49 1.41 7.34
N VAL A 22 -7.77 1.28 6.22
CA VAL A 22 -6.79 0.22 5.96
C VAL A 22 -5.41 0.84 5.84
N ARG A 23 -4.48 0.35 6.66
CA ARG A 23 -3.09 0.82 6.70
C ARG A 23 -2.15 -0.29 6.25
N VAL A 24 -1.28 0.02 5.32
CA VAL A 24 -0.28 -0.89 4.76
C VAL A 24 1.10 -0.33 5.05
N VAL A 25 1.97 -1.15 5.63
CA VAL A 25 3.35 -0.79 5.94
C VAL A 25 4.27 -1.73 5.16
N ALA A 26 5.20 -1.18 4.39
CA ALA A 26 6.15 -1.93 3.58
C ALA A 26 7.59 -1.44 3.80
N ASP A 27 8.51 -2.38 4.03
CA ASP A 27 9.93 -2.10 4.26
C ASP A 27 10.69 -2.06 2.94
N VAL A 28 10.93 -0.86 2.42
CA VAL A 28 11.62 -0.64 1.14
C VAL A 28 12.89 0.20 1.36
N PRO A 29 13.94 -0.36 1.97
CA PRO A 29 15.16 0.40 2.26
C PRO A 29 15.93 0.74 0.98
N GLY A 30 16.44 1.98 0.93
CA GLY A 30 17.33 2.43 -0.15
C GLY A 30 16.60 2.92 -1.41
N VAL A 31 15.29 3.17 -1.32
CA VAL A 31 14.51 3.81 -2.39
C VAL A 31 14.20 5.24 -2.02
N GLU A 32 14.01 6.11 -3.00
CA GLU A 32 13.52 7.47 -2.76
C GLU A 32 12.01 7.54 -3.00
N LYS A 33 11.29 8.42 -2.28
CA LYS A 33 9.84 8.59 -2.47
C LYS A 33 9.47 8.86 -3.94
N SER A 34 10.32 9.55 -4.67
CA SER A 34 10.13 9.86 -6.10
C SER A 34 10.19 8.63 -7.01
N ASP A 35 10.85 7.57 -6.57
CA ASP A 35 10.98 6.29 -7.27
C ASP A 35 9.99 5.23 -6.78
N ILE A 36 9.05 5.62 -5.90
CA ILE A 36 7.96 4.79 -5.42
C ILE A 36 6.68 5.14 -6.19
N ASP A 37 6.15 4.17 -6.92
CA ASP A 37 4.88 4.22 -7.61
C ASP A 37 3.85 3.40 -6.83
N LEU A 38 2.82 4.08 -6.31
CA LEU A 38 1.70 3.44 -5.64
C LEU A 38 0.47 3.49 -6.52
N LYS A 39 -0.14 2.33 -6.72
CA LYS A 39 -1.40 2.23 -7.47
C LYS A 39 -2.41 1.40 -6.70
N CYS A 40 -3.56 1.96 -6.41
CA CYS A 40 -4.69 1.25 -5.83
C CYS A 40 -5.73 0.97 -6.91
N ASP A 41 -6.40 -0.17 -6.83
CA ASP A 41 -7.55 -0.54 -7.66
C ASP A 41 -8.82 -0.72 -6.79
N GLY A 42 -8.83 -0.09 -5.60
CA GLY A 42 -9.88 -0.20 -4.58
C GLY A 42 -9.90 -1.51 -3.78
N THR A 43 -9.37 -2.61 -4.30
CA THR A 43 -9.28 -3.91 -3.57
C THR A 43 -7.86 -4.48 -3.52
N THR A 44 -6.96 -3.96 -4.35
CA THR A 44 -5.58 -4.39 -4.39
C THR A 44 -4.69 -3.15 -4.46
N LEU A 45 -3.68 -3.11 -3.61
CA LEU A 45 -2.60 -2.14 -3.66
C LEU A 45 -1.40 -2.72 -4.41
N TYR A 46 -0.92 -1.99 -5.40
CA TYR A 46 0.31 -2.28 -6.11
C TYR A 46 1.36 -1.29 -5.65
N VAL A 47 2.45 -1.81 -5.09
CA VAL A 47 3.60 -1.03 -4.64
C VAL A 47 4.74 -1.33 -5.60
N ARG A 48 5.20 -0.32 -6.33
CA ARG A 48 6.39 -0.40 -7.18
C ARG A 48 7.44 0.53 -6.63
N ALA A 49 8.67 0.06 -6.52
CA ALA A 49 9.79 0.89 -6.11
C ALA A 49 11.03 0.56 -6.93
N GLY A 50 11.70 1.58 -7.46
CA GLY A 50 12.98 1.45 -8.13
C GLY A 50 14.14 1.79 -7.18
N ALA A 51 15.17 0.95 -7.13
CA ALA A 51 16.39 1.22 -6.38
C ALA A 51 17.61 0.78 -7.20
N ASP A 52 18.44 1.73 -7.66
CA ASP A 52 19.73 1.53 -8.35
C ASP A 52 20.00 0.10 -8.89
N GLY A 53 19.29 -0.28 -9.97
CA GLY A 53 19.44 -1.57 -10.65
C GLY A 53 18.58 -2.73 -10.12
N ARG A 54 17.63 -2.46 -9.23
CA ARG A 54 16.65 -3.40 -8.68
C ARG A 54 15.25 -2.78 -8.71
N ASP A 55 14.31 -3.50 -9.30
CA ASP A 55 12.90 -3.15 -9.29
C ASP A 55 12.16 -4.04 -8.29
N TYR A 56 11.45 -3.41 -7.37
CA TYR A 56 10.55 -4.09 -6.43
C TYR A 56 9.11 -3.88 -6.90
N SER A 57 8.35 -4.97 -6.98
CA SER A 57 6.93 -4.92 -7.29
C SER A 57 6.17 -5.85 -6.36
N GLU A 58 5.48 -5.28 -5.39
CA GLU A 58 4.63 -6.01 -4.46
C GLU A 58 3.16 -5.77 -4.79
N ARG A 59 2.36 -6.83 -4.64
CA ARG A 59 0.92 -6.80 -4.82
C ARG A 59 0.28 -7.24 -3.52
N ILE A 60 -0.49 -6.35 -2.93
CA ILE A 60 -1.07 -6.51 -1.61
C ILE A 60 -2.57 -6.52 -1.78
N ASP A 61 -3.19 -7.66 -1.46
CA ASP A 61 -4.65 -7.77 -1.46
C ASP A 61 -5.21 -7.17 -0.18
N LEU A 62 -6.11 -6.20 -0.33
CA LEU A 62 -6.71 -5.49 0.79
C LEU A 62 -7.91 -6.29 1.31
N PRO A 63 -8.09 -6.37 2.65
CA PRO A 63 -9.21 -7.12 3.24
C PRO A 63 -10.57 -6.45 3.00
N ALA A 64 -10.58 -5.16 2.68
CA ALA A 64 -11.78 -4.36 2.43
C ALA A 64 -11.59 -3.46 1.19
N ARG A 65 -12.69 -2.90 0.69
CA ARG A 65 -12.64 -1.87 -0.36
C ARG A 65 -12.22 -0.54 0.21
N VAL A 66 -11.29 0.14 -0.45
CA VAL A 66 -10.72 1.42 -0.02
C VAL A 66 -10.81 2.49 -1.09
N ASP A 67 -10.82 3.75 -0.66
CA ASP A 67 -10.87 4.91 -1.54
C ASP A 67 -9.47 5.26 -2.00
N GLU A 68 -9.23 5.23 -3.31
CA GLU A 68 -7.94 5.59 -3.91
C GLU A 68 -7.66 7.09 -3.88
N HIS A 69 -8.69 7.93 -3.74
CA HIS A 69 -8.57 9.38 -3.69
C HIS A 69 -8.18 9.90 -2.30
N SER A 70 -8.60 9.22 -1.23
CA SER A 70 -8.20 9.51 0.16
C SER A 70 -6.90 8.83 0.59
N SER A 71 -6.05 8.41 -0.36
CA SER A 71 -4.81 7.73 -0.01
C SER A 71 -3.76 8.68 0.58
N ASP A 72 -3.28 8.38 1.78
CA ASP A 72 -2.17 9.07 2.45
C ASP A 72 -0.91 8.20 2.43
N ALA A 73 0.13 8.65 1.73
CA ALA A 73 1.41 7.92 1.62
C ALA A 73 2.57 8.69 2.27
N THR A 74 3.17 8.08 3.29
CA THR A 74 4.32 8.60 4.04
C THR A 74 5.50 7.66 3.91
N TYR A 75 6.68 8.19 3.60
CA TYR A 75 7.92 7.41 3.54
C TYR A 75 8.91 7.93 4.57
N ASN A 76 9.38 7.06 5.46
CA ASN A 76 10.24 7.44 6.57
C ASN A 76 11.32 6.38 6.83
N ASN A 77 12.60 6.75 6.70
CA ASN A 77 13.76 5.89 6.99
C ASN A 77 13.75 4.50 6.31
N GLY A 78 13.22 4.38 5.08
CA GLY A 78 13.13 3.08 4.40
C GLY A 78 11.79 2.35 4.60
N VAL A 79 10.87 2.92 5.36
CA VAL A 79 9.54 2.35 5.59
C VAL A 79 8.51 3.18 4.86
N LEU A 80 7.77 2.54 3.96
CA LEU A 80 6.62 3.13 3.28
C LEU A 80 5.37 2.78 4.05
N GLU A 81 4.61 3.80 4.41
CA GLU A 81 3.33 3.68 5.08
C GLU A 81 2.25 4.29 4.20
N VAL A 82 1.20 3.53 3.93
CA VAL A 82 0.07 3.98 3.14
C VAL A 82 -1.21 3.72 3.91
N ALA A 83 -2.00 4.76 4.11
CA ALA A 83 -3.32 4.66 4.72
C ALA A 83 -4.38 4.98 3.66
N PHE A 84 -5.47 4.21 3.69
CA PHE A 84 -6.64 4.45 2.85
C PHE A 84 -7.89 4.42 3.73
N ASP A 85 -8.79 5.36 3.50
CA ASP A 85 -10.14 5.28 4.04
C ASP A 85 -10.91 4.14 3.36
N ARG A 86 -11.71 3.42 4.14
CA ARG A 86 -12.63 2.44 3.56
C ARG A 86 -13.72 3.17 2.78
N VAL A 87 -14.07 2.63 1.62
CA VAL A 87 -15.26 3.10 0.90
C VAL A 87 -16.49 2.50 1.57
N ASP A 88 -16.94 3.11 2.65
CA ASP A 88 -18.33 3.04 3.06
C ASP A 88 -19.06 4.12 2.27
N ASP A 89 -20.11 3.75 1.54
CA ASP A 89 -20.85 4.59 0.59
C ASP A 89 -21.37 5.87 1.30
N SER A 90 -20.54 6.90 1.39
CA SER A 90 -20.90 8.21 1.96
C SER A 90 -20.17 9.29 1.18
N THR A 91 -20.61 9.43 -0.08
CA THR A 91 -20.78 10.69 -0.81
C THR A 91 -19.89 11.84 -0.33
N THR A 92 -18.86 12.16 -1.12
CA THR A 92 -18.47 13.56 -1.31
C THR A 92 -18.44 13.85 -2.81
N ILE A 93 -19.53 14.43 -3.27
CA ILE A 93 -19.55 15.22 -4.50
C ILE A 93 -18.88 16.53 -4.12
N ASP A 94 -17.62 16.71 -4.49
CA ASP A 94 -17.01 18.03 -4.53
C ASP A 94 -17.64 18.81 -5.71
N ILE A 95 -18.34 19.89 -5.35
CA ILE A 95 -19.09 20.83 -6.22
C ILE A 95 -18.20 21.78 -7.01
#